data_AF-A0A976NXU5-F1
#
_entry.id   AF-A0A976NXU5-F1
#
_cell.length_a   1.000
_cell.length_b   1.000
_cell.length_c   1.000
_cell.angle_alpha   90.00
_cell.angle_beta   90.00
_cell.angle_gamma   90.00
#
_symmetry.space_group_name_H-M   'P 1'
#
loop_
_entity.id
_entity.type
_entity.pdbx_description
1 polymer ?
#
loop_
_entity_poly.entity_id
_entity_poly.type
_entity_poly.pdbx_seq_one_letter_code
_entity_poly.pdbx_strand_id
1 'polypeptide(L)'
;MREVFEAFLTDPIHVNDDVFALWLEGHNTNDALAARLHLPSAVRMPFLGGNAAAKLRELLWRDTVDQYRLYDKLEHYLSQPSLFRSQLLFQIPPLQQYYMVECYYTRDVDVDRWLLGKKLSGRLEKDLDDVAERSCRTLKSCCRQLENLRRVYAAVEDRNFSGLACRAVSEQFLLSGQLASMYACLLFILHTRLQVHPLHPVTGFLTSSDLHFIAALLMTHWLTQRKKLAKVHYSQTTDTKFDDLVVKCGAQIALRSPSTKEWPTLELLRDRLQPTSVMETIGLDLSHPLTNCLRDLKAHLINDTDVLQLYRDSIISRLRSWAIASDAQEEKGIFLTKLESNLLLVVHGFLTIGAGLSQPKELQLFVEYLITRVVRVLHRSKIPFSMLDDFFSAVIDALVELDVWYLNGQETRGLLLSSWNRFISVCRAIVIIMYDRCHPFPILEYQQATTIDTTEKVAAGAMATARTKLL
;
A
#
# COMPACT_ATOMS: atom_id res chain seq x y z
N MET A 1 -54.06 24.76 19.35
CA MET A 1 -52.84 25.22 18.67
C MET A 1 -52.84 24.54 17.30
N ARG A 2 -53.13 25.26 16.21
CA ARG A 2 -53.07 24.69 14.86
C ARG A 2 -51.61 24.72 14.45
N GLU A 3 -50.97 23.56 14.39
CA GLU A 3 -49.65 23.44 13.77
C GLU A 3 -49.82 23.74 12.27
N VAL A 4 -49.35 24.91 11.87
CA VAL A 4 -49.23 25.28 10.46
C VAL A 4 -47.92 24.66 10.00
N PHE A 5 -47.99 23.56 9.26
CA PHE A 5 -46.83 23.03 8.54
C PHE A 5 -46.72 23.77 7.22
N GLU A 6 -45.59 24.46 7.00
CA GLU A 6 -45.20 24.92 5.68
C GLU A 6 -44.56 23.75 4.92
N ALA A 7 -45.18 23.35 3.82
CA ALA A 7 -44.64 22.33 2.91
C ALA A 7 -44.03 23.03 1.69
N PHE A 8 -42.72 22.88 1.51
CA PHE A 8 -42.02 23.34 0.31
C PHE A 8 -41.89 22.14 -0.65
N LEU A 9 -42.63 22.20 -1.75
CA LEU A 9 -42.57 21.20 -2.82
C LEU A 9 -41.69 21.74 -3.94
N THR A 10 -40.56 21.10 -4.18
CA THR A 10 -39.70 21.36 -5.34
C THR A 10 -39.62 20.12 -6.19
N ASP A 11 -39.34 20.30 -7.48
CA ASP A 11 -38.95 19.20 -8.32
C ASP A 11 -37.75 18.47 -7.70
N PRO A 12 -37.74 17.13 -7.70
CA PRO A 12 -36.63 16.36 -7.16
C PRO A 12 -35.36 16.74 -7.92
N ILE A 13 -34.29 16.98 -7.18
CA ILE A 13 -32.99 17.30 -7.79
C ILE A 13 -32.52 16.06 -8.52
N HIS A 14 -32.45 16.16 -9.84
CA HIS A 14 -31.86 15.12 -10.67
C HIS A 14 -30.36 15.39 -10.83
N VAL A 15 -29.55 14.50 -10.27
CA VAL A 15 -28.09 14.49 -10.46
C VAL A 15 -27.79 13.74 -11.74
N ASN A 16 -27.04 14.36 -12.65
CA ASN A 16 -26.58 13.69 -13.86
C ASN A 16 -25.20 13.09 -13.60
N ASP A 17 -25.13 11.76 -13.54
CA ASP A 17 -23.92 11.02 -13.15
C ASP A 17 -22.73 11.26 -14.10
N ASP A 18 -22.96 11.37 -15.40
CA ASP A 18 -21.90 11.65 -16.39
C ASP A 18 -21.31 13.06 -16.18
N VAL A 19 -22.18 14.04 -15.95
CA VAL A 19 -21.77 15.43 -15.67
C VAL A 19 -21.07 15.52 -14.33
N PHE A 20 -21.52 14.74 -13.33
CA PHE A 20 -20.88 14.66 -12.03
C PHE A 20 -19.47 14.07 -12.14
N ALA A 21 -19.28 12.99 -12.91
CA ALA A 21 -17.96 12.42 -13.18
C ALA A 21 -17.02 13.43 -13.85
N LEU A 22 -17.51 14.19 -14.84
CA LEU A 22 -16.73 15.25 -15.50
C LEU A 22 -16.34 16.39 -14.54
N TRP A 23 -17.26 16.79 -13.65
CA TRP A 23 -16.98 17.79 -12.61
C TRP A 23 -15.94 17.28 -11.60
N LEU A 24 -16.03 16.00 -11.20
CA LEU A 24 -15.00 15.35 -10.38
C LEU A 24 -13.66 15.31 -11.11
N GLU A 25 -13.62 15.00 -12.40
CA GLU A 25 -12.37 15.07 -13.15
C GLU A 25 -11.85 16.49 -13.36
N GLY A 26 -12.56 17.50 -12.87
CA GLY A 26 -12.11 18.88 -12.84
C GLY A 26 -12.25 19.60 -14.18
N HIS A 27 -12.96 19.00 -15.14
CA HIS A 27 -13.31 19.65 -16.40
C HIS A 27 -14.17 20.88 -16.13
N ASN A 28 -13.95 21.96 -16.88
CA ASN A 28 -14.84 23.11 -16.85
C ASN A 28 -16.12 22.82 -17.64
N THR A 29 -17.11 23.73 -17.57
CA THR A 29 -18.40 23.54 -18.24
C THR A 29 -18.29 23.41 -19.77
N ASN A 30 -17.30 24.03 -20.41
CA ASN A 30 -17.09 23.93 -21.86
C ASN A 30 -16.55 22.55 -22.25
N ASP A 31 -15.54 22.07 -21.52
CA ASP A 31 -14.94 20.75 -21.74
C ASP A 31 -15.98 19.65 -21.49
N ALA A 32 -16.78 19.80 -20.43
CA ALA A 32 -17.87 18.89 -20.13
C ALA A 32 -18.94 18.89 -21.23
N LEU A 33 -19.35 20.06 -21.73
CA LEU A 33 -20.25 20.14 -22.88
C LEU A 33 -19.67 19.42 -24.10
N ALA A 34 -18.39 19.62 -24.40
CA ALA A 34 -17.74 18.95 -25.51
C ALA A 34 -17.78 17.42 -25.35
N ALA A 35 -17.43 16.90 -24.18
CA ALA A 35 -17.52 15.47 -23.87
C ALA A 35 -18.95 14.93 -24.02
N ARG A 36 -19.96 15.68 -23.51
CA ARG A 36 -21.37 15.30 -23.63
C ARG A 36 -21.88 15.23 -25.07
N LEU A 37 -21.35 16.06 -25.96
CA LEU A 37 -21.71 16.03 -27.38
C LEU A 37 -21.11 14.83 -28.13
N HIS A 38 -20.05 14.23 -27.59
CA HIS A 38 -19.42 13.03 -28.14
C HIS A 38 -20.05 11.73 -27.61
N LEU A 39 -20.81 11.79 -26.51
CA LEU A 39 -21.57 10.64 -26.02
C LEU A 39 -22.66 10.27 -27.03
N PRO A 40 -22.90 8.97 -27.30
CA PRO A 40 -24.01 8.54 -28.14
C PRO A 40 -25.32 9.00 -27.49
N SER A 41 -25.95 10.04 -28.04
CA SER A 41 -27.24 10.50 -27.52
C SER A 41 -28.27 9.39 -27.75
N ALA A 42 -28.68 8.70 -26.67
CA ALA A 42 -29.72 7.68 -26.73
C ALA A 42 -31.07 8.26 -27.18
N VAL A 43 -31.27 9.57 -27.01
CA VAL A 43 -32.52 10.24 -27.35
C VAL A 43 -32.37 10.89 -28.73
N ARG A 44 -32.95 10.26 -29.75
CA ARG A 44 -33.40 10.99 -30.94
C ARG A 44 -34.48 11.95 -30.46
N MET A 45 -34.30 13.25 -30.68
CA MET A 45 -35.27 14.29 -30.32
C MET A 45 -36.09 14.67 -31.57
N PRO A 46 -37.09 13.87 -31.98
CA PRO A 46 -37.80 14.05 -33.25
C PRO A 46 -38.63 15.36 -33.34
N PHE A 47 -38.83 16.03 -32.20
CA PHE A 47 -39.57 17.29 -32.10
C PHE A 47 -38.70 18.55 -32.25
N LEU A 48 -37.37 18.40 -32.25
CA LEU A 48 -36.49 19.50 -32.60
C LEU A 48 -36.48 19.60 -34.14
N GLY A 49 -37.33 20.47 -34.71
CA GLY A 49 -37.34 20.77 -36.14
C GLY A 49 -36.02 21.35 -36.67
N GLY A 50 -36.04 22.05 -37.81
CA GLY A 50 -34.84 22.65 -38.43
C GLY A 50 -33.91 23.34 -37.43
N ASN A 51 -32.64 22.92 -37.41
CA ASN A 51 -31.58 23.26 -36.44
C ASN A 51 -31.57 22.48 -35.10
N ALA A 52 -31.97 21.22 -35.12
CA ALA A 52 -31.98 20.33 -33.95
C ALA A 52 -30.64 20.22 -33.21
N ALA A 53 -29.53 20.17 -33.93
CA ALA A 53 -28.19 20.05 -33.34
C ALA A 53 -27.81 21.29 -32.50
N ALA A 54 -28.10 22.49 -33.00
CA ALA A 54 -27.83 23.73 -32.25
C ALA A 54 -28.70 23.82 -30.99
N LYS A 55 -29.99 23.48 -31.10
CA LYS A 55 -30.91 23.46 -29.95
C LYS A 55 -30.50 22.42 -28.90
N LEU A 56 -30.09 21.22 -29.34
CA LEU A 56 -29.58 20.19 -28.44
C LEU A 56 -28.31 20.68 -27.70
N ARG A 57 -27.37 21.28 -28.44
CA ARG A 57 -26.16 21.87 -27.84
C ARG A 57 -26.50 22.93 -26.79
N GLU A 58 -27.45 23.81 -27.08
CA GLU A 58 -27.89 24.84 -26.14
C GLU A 58 -28.55 24.25 -24.89
N LEU A 59 -29.42 23.24 -25.04
CA LEU A 59 -30.06 22.56 -23.92
C LEU A 59 -29.02 21.85 -23.04
N LEU A 60 -28.10 21.11 -23.64
CA LEU A 60 -27.00 20.46 -22.92
C LEU A 60 -26.10 21.49 -22.23
N TRP A 61 -25.85 22.64 -22.84
CA TRP A 61 -25.07 23.70 -22.20
C TRP A 61 -25.75 24.23 -20.94
N ARG A 62 -27.03 24.59 -21.03
CA ARG A 62 -27.80 25.10 -19.89
C ARG A 62 -27.86 24.08 -18.76
N ASP A 63 -28.19 22.83 -19.09
CA ASP A 63 -28.20 21.73 -18.13
C ASP A 63 -26.81 21.50 -17.50
N THR A 64 -25.74 21.51 -18.29
CA THR A 64 -24.35 21.37 -17.76
C THR A 64 -24.03 22.47 -16.77
N VAL A 65 -24.33 23.73 -17.11
CA VAL A 65 -24.06 24.88 -16.24
C VAL A 65 -24.86 24.80 -14.95
N ASP A 66 -26.12 24.39 -15.00
CA ASP A 66 -26.97 24.28 -13.82
C ASP A 66 -26.56 23.10 -12.92
N GLN A 67 -26.17 21.96 -13.49
CA GLN A 67 -25.57 20.84 -12.74
C GLN A 67 -24.25 21.25 -12.06
N TYR A 68 -23.38 22.00 -12.73
CA TYR A 68 -22.13 22.50 -12.13
C TYR A 68 -22.40 23.44 -10.96
N ARG A 69 -23.36 24.36 -11.10
CA ARG A 69 -23.78 25.25 -9.99
C ARG A 69 -24.33 24.46 -8.80
N LEU A 70 -25.04 23.36 -9.05
CA LEU A 70 -25.50 22.46 -8.01
C LEU A 70 -24.30 21.79 -7.33
N TYR A 71 -23.37 21.22 -8.09
CA TYR A 71 -22.20 20.51 -7.55
C TYR A 71 -21.29 21.42 -6.74
N ASP A 72 -21.05 22.66 -7.17
CA ASP A 72 -20.28 23.65 -6.41
C ASP A 72 -20.96 23.97 -5.05
N LYS A 73 -22.30 23.98 -4.99
CA LYS A 73 -23.03 24.12 -3.72
C LYS A 73 -22.96 22.85 -2.86
N LEU A 74 -22.92 21.68 -3.49
CA LEU A 74 -22.84 20.38 -2.81
C LEU A 74 -21.44 20.03 -2.35
N GLU A 75 -20.38 20.63 -2.90
CA GLU A 75 -18.99 20.30 -2.62
C GLU A 75 -18.66 20.37 -1.11
N HIS A 76 -19.15 21.39 -0.42
CA HIS A 76 -18.98 21.50 1.03
C HIS A 76 -19.60 20.30 1.78
N TYR A 77 -20.78 19.86 1.38
CA TYR A 77 -21.44 18.68 1.95
C TYR A 77 -20.73 17.38 1.58
N LEU A 78 -20.28 17.24 0.33
CA LEU A 78 -19.51 16.08 -0.11
C LEU A 78 -18.19 15.96 0.66
N SER A 79 -17.55 17.08 1.02
CA SER A 79 -16.35 17.09 1.87
C SER A 79 -16.59 16.68 3.33
N GLN A 80 -17.86 16.67 3.77
CA GLN A 80 -18.30 16.33 5.12
C GLN A 80 -19.56 15.44 5.06
N PRO A 81 -19.42 14.14 4.76
CA PRO A 81 -20.55 13.26 4.44
C PRO A 81 -21.64 13.19 5.51
N SER A 82 -21.29 13.39 6.79
CA SER A 82 -22.27 13.49 7.88
C SER A 82 -23.26 14.65 7.69
N LEU A 83 -22.77 15.81 7.23
CA LEU A 83 -23.60 16.97 6.90
C LEU A 83 -24.44 16.74 5.65
N PHE A 84 -23.89 16.03 4.66
CA PHE A 84 -24.64 15.71 3.43
C PHE A 84 -25.84 14.80 3.69
N ARG A 85 -25.71 13.90 4.66
CA ARG A 85 -26.81 13.02 5.09
C ARG A 85 -27.91 13.76 5.84
N SER A 86 -27.55 14.79 6.62
CA SER A 86 -28.50 15.50 7.50
C SER A 86 -29.13 16.75 6.89
N GLN A 87 -28.59 17.26 5.77
CA GLN A 87 -29.10 18.48 5.14
C GLN A 87 -30.51 18.29 4.57
N LEU A 88 -31.31 19.36 4.59
CA LEU A 88 -32.70 19.39 4.11
C LEU A 88 -32.90 20.32 2.90
N LEU A 89 -31.85 20.98 2.44
CA LEU A 89 -31.91 21.99 1.37
C LEU A 89 -32.02 21.36 -0.02
N PHE A 90 -31.31 20.25 -0.22
CA PHE A 90 -31.25 19.51 -1.47
C PHE A 90 -31.93 18.16 -1.28
N GLN A 91 -33.12 17.99 -1.86
CA GLN A 91 -33.86 16.74 -1.81
C GLN A 91 -33.23 15.70 -2.73
N ILE A 92 -32.15 15.06 -2.26
CA ILE A 92 -31.40 14.02 -2.96
C ILE A 92 -31.66 12.68 -2.24
N PRO A 93 -32.10 11.62 -2.94
CA PRO A 93 -32.35 10.32 -2.33
C PRO A 93 -31.11 9.74 -1.62
N PRO A 94 -31.26 9.02 -0.49
CA PRO A 94 -30.12 8.48 0.26
C PRO A 94 -29.17 7.60 -0.57
N LEU A 95 -29.70 6.82 -1.52
CA LEU A 95 -28.88 6.00 -2.42
C LEU A 95 -27.99 6.86 -3.33
N GLN A 96 -28.53 7.94 -3.88
CA GLN A 96 -27.77 8.90 -4.69
C GLN A 96 -26.74 9.64 -3.84
N GLN A 97 -27.07 10.00 -2.59
CA GLN A 97 -26.10 10.63 -1.67
C GLN A 97 -24.91 9.71 -1.41
N TYR A 98 -25.16 8.43 -1.13
CA TYR A 98 -24.12 7.43 -0.93
C TYR A 98 -23.22 7.29 -2.16
N TYR A 99 -23.83 7.15 -3.35
CA TYR A 99 -23.09 7.09 -4.62
C TYR A 99 -22.22 8.32 -4.83
N MET A 100 -22.76 9.53 -4.64
CA MET A 100 -22.01 10.77 -4.83
C MET A 100 -20.82 10.89 -3.86
N VAL A 101 -21.00 10.49 -2.60
CA VAL A 101 -19.93 10.48 -1.60
C VAL A 101 -18.86 9.45 -1.98
N GLU A 102 -19.26 8.24 -2.35
CA GLU A 102 -18.33 7.18 -2.78
C GLU A 102 -17.48 7.65 -3.98
N CYS A 103 -18.10 8.25 -5.00
CA CYS A 103 -17.40 8.81 -6.15
C CYS A 103 -16.50 10.01 -5.78
N TYR A 104 -16.95 10.89 -4.90
CA TYR A 104 -16.18 12.06 -4.47
C TYR A 104 -14.88 11.66 -3.76
N TYR A 105 -14.93 10.62 -2.93
CA TYR A 105 -13.77 10.05 -2.21
C TYR A 105 -13.00 8.99 -3.00
N THR A 106 -13.47 8.60 -4.18
CA THR A 106 -12.73 7.67 -5.04
C THR A 106 -11.38 8.29 -5.43
N ARG A 107 -10.35 7.44 -5.44
CA ARG A 107 -8.96 7.81 -5.66
C ARG A 107 -8.44 7.24 -6.97
N ASP A 108 -7.63 8.03 -7.63
CA ASP A 108 -6.87 7.60 -8.79
C ASP A 108 -5.55 6.97 -8.35
N VAL A 109 -5.24 5.81 -8.93
CA VAL A 109 -4.09 4.99 -8.54
C VAL A 109 -2.75 5.67 -8.86
N ASP A 110 -2.70 6.50 -9.91
CA ASP A 110 -1.49 7.20 -10.33
C ASP A 110 -1.30 8.47 -9.49
N VAL A 111 -2.38 9.18 -9.16
CA VAL A 111 -2.33 10.28 -8.18
C VAL A 111 -1.79 9.77 -6.85
N ASP A 112 -2.34 8.67 -6.33
CA ASP A 112 -1.85 8.04 -5.09
C ASP A 112 -0.37 7.69 -5.15
N ARG A 113 0.06 7.11 -6.27
CA ARG A 113 1.44 6.71 -6.48
C ARG A 113 2.41 7.89 -6.31
N TRP A 114 2.02 9.09 -6.74
CA TRP A 114 2.81 10.32 -6.66
C TRP A 114 2.64 11.09 -5.33
N LEU A 115 1.55 10.86 -4.59
CA LEU A 115 1.35 11.44 -3.26
C LEU A 115 2.12 10.66 -2.17
N LEU A 116 2.29 9.35 -2.34
CA LEU A 116 2.96 8.48 -1.36
C LEU A 116 4.48 8.73 -1.28
N GLY A 117 5.03 8.57 -0.07
CA GLY A 117 6.46 8.79 0.20
C GLY A 117 6.85 10.26 0.43
N LYS A 118 5.90 11.19 0.32
CA LYS A 118 6.04 12.59 0.77
C LYS A 118 5.19 12.80 2.04
N LYS A 119 5.63 13.73 2.91
CA LYS A 119 4.81 14.17 4.04
C LYS A 119 3.63 14.99 3.51
N LEU A 120 2.42 14.73 4.03
CA LEU A 120 1.23 15.55 3.80
C LEU A 120 1.42 16.95 4.41
N SER A 121 2.15 17.81 3.72
CA SER A 121 2.52 19.16 4.16
C SER A 121 2.07 20.18 3.12
N GLY A 122 2.05 21.46 3.48
CA GLY A 122 1.75 22.54 2.53
C GLY A 122 2.74 22.64 1.37
N ARG A 123 3.92 21.99 1.45
CA ARG A 123 4.84 21.88 0.30
C ARG A 123 4.28 20.96 -0.78
N LEU A 124 3.55 19.90 -0.39
CA LEU A 124 2.95 18.96 -1.34
C LEU A 124 1.89 19.63 -2.21
N GLU A 125 1.18 20.64 -1.69
CA GLU A 125 0.23 21.45 -2.48
C GLU A 125 0.92 22.18 -3.64
N LYS A 126 2.13 22.70 -3.40
CA LYS A 126 2.89 23.42 -4.43
C LYS A 126 3.40 22.50 -5.54
N ASP A 127 3.61 21.23 -5.20
CA ASP A 127 4.05 20.20 -6.14
C ASP A 127 2.86 19.53 -6.87
N LEU A 128 1.60 19.96 -6.65
CA LEU A 128 0.43 19.31 -7.26
C LEU A 128 0.36 19.48 -8.77
N ASP A 129 0.95 20.54 -9.33
CA ASP A 129 1.06 20.70 -10.79
C ASP A 129 1.87 19.56 -11.40
N ASP A 130 3.01 19.21 -10.78
CA ASP A 130 3.83 18.07 -11.19
C ASP A 130 3.06 16.75 -11.05
N VAL A 131 2.29 16.59 -9.97
CA VAL A 131 1.46 15.38 -9.75
C VAL A 131 0.40 15.27 -10.84
N ALA A 132 -0.28 16.37 -11.18
CA ALA A 132 -1.29 16.42 -12.23
C ALA A 132 -0.71 16.05 -13.60
N GLU A 133 0.45 16.61 -13.95
CA GLU A 133 1.14 16.28 -15.20
C GLU A 133 1.52 14.79 -15.25
N ARG A 134 2.11 14.26 -14.18
CA ARG A 134 2.62 12.88 -14.12
C ARG A 134 1.53 11.82 -14.05
N SER A 135 0.40 12.12 -13.43
CA SER A 135 -0.76 11.23 -13.35
C SER A 135 -1.72 11.41 -14.54
N CYS A 136 -1.46 12.39 -15.40
CA CYS A 136 -2.36 12.77 -16.49
C CYS A 136 -3.79 13.09 -16.00
N ARG A 137 -3.90 13.69 -14.81
CA ARG A 137 -5.15 14.15 -14.21
C ARG A 137 -5.17 15.67 -14.12
N THR A 138 -6.36 16.25 -14.01
CA THR A 138 -6.46 17.70 -13.84
C THR A 138 -5.99 18.12 -12.45
N LEU A 139 -5.43 19.32 -12.34
CA LEU A 139 -5.04 19.90 -11.05
C LEU A 139 -6.21 19.93 -10.05
N LYS A 140 -7.41 20.29 -10.51
CA LYS A 140 -8.62 20.32 -9.65
C LYS A 140 -8.96 18.93 -9.10
N SER A 141 -8.85 17.87 -9.91
CA SER A 141 -9.04 16.48 -9.47
C SER A 141 -7.98 16.07 -8.43
N CYS A 142 -6.70 16.37 -8.71
CA CYS A 142 -5.59 16.10 -7.77
C CYS A 142 -5.76 16.84 -6.43
N CYS A 143 -6.16 18.12 -6.45
CA CYS A 143 -6.47 18.90 -5.24
C CYS A 143 -7.57 18.25 -4.41
N ARG A 144 -8.70 17.85 -5.03
CA ARG A 144 -9.79 17.15 -4.32
C ARG A 144 -9.26 15.89 -3.64
N GLN A 145 -8.51 15.06 -4.38
CA GLN A 145 -8.01 13.79 -3.87
C GLN A 145 -7.01 13.98 -2.72
N LEU A 146 -6.12 14.97 -2.79
CA LEU A 146 -5.21 15.31 -1.68
C LEU A 146 -5.99 15.77 -0.44
N GLU A 147 -6.97 16.66 -0.62
CA GLU A 147 -7.78 17.17 0.49
C GLU A 147 -8.62 16.08 1.15
N ASN A 148 -9.19 15.17 0.35
CA ASN A 148 -9.90 14.00 0.88
C ASN A 148 -8.96 13.09 1.68
N LEU A 149 -7.75 12.85 1.19
CA LEU A 149 -6.74 12.07 1.92
C LEU A 149 -6.37 12.74 3.26
N ARG A 150 -6.18 14.05 3.27
CA ARG A 150 -5.88 14.82 4.49
C ARG A 150 -7.00 14.76 5.51
N ARG A 151 -8.25 14.95 5.08
CA ARG A 151 -9.42 14.84 5.97
C ARG A 151 -9.52 13.45 6.60
N VAL A 152 -9.35 12.40 5.79
CA VAL A 152 -9.40 11.02 6.27
C VAL A 152 -8.22 10.72 7.21
N TYR A 153 -7.01 11.19 6.87
CA TYR A 153 -5.83 11.03 7.72
C TYR A 153 -6.02 11.73 9.07
N ALA A 154 -6.40 13.01 9.07
CA ALA A 154 -6.65 13.79 10.29
C ALA A 154 -7.72 13.12 11.18
N ALA A 155 -8.82 12.63 10.59
CA ALA A 155 -9.87 11.95 11.33
C ALA A 155 -9.42 10.66 12.05
N VAL A 156 -8.45 9.94 11.48
CA VAL A 156 -7.88 8.73 12.11
C VAL A 156 -6.74 9.10 13.07
N GLU A 157 -5.96 10.14 12.77
CA GLU A 157 -4.93 10.71 13.64
C GLU A 157 -5.52 11.29 14.93
N ASP A 158 -6.67 11.97 14.86
CA ASP A 158 -7.41 12.50 16.02
C ASP A 158 -7.81 11.39 17.01
N ARG A 159 -7.92 10.15 16.52
CA ARG A 159 -8.16 8.94 17.32
C ARG A 159 -6.87 8.24 17.75
N ASN A 160 -5.72 8.90 17.63
CA ASN A 160 -4.38 8.37 17.86
C ASN A 160 -4.11 7.05 17.12
N PHE A 161 -4.65 6.91 15.90
CA PHE A 161 -4.56 5.68 15.11
C PHE A 161 -4.99 4.42 15.90
N SER A 162 -5.96 4.56 16.81
CA SER A 162 -6.44 3.48 17.66
C SER A 162 -7.75 2.89 17.13
N GLY A 163 -8.01 1.61 17.46
CA GLY A 163 -9.22 0.91 17.03
C GLY A 163 -9.15 0.43 15.57
N LEU A 164 -10.32 0.18 14.96
CA LEU A 164 -10.41 -0.36 13.60
C LEU A 164 -10.40 0.78 12.57
N ALA A 165 -9.27 0.99 11.89
CA ALA A 165 -9.10 2.08 10.92
C ALA A 165 -10.15 2.06 9.81
N CYS A 166 -10.37 0.91 9.16
CA CYS A 166 -11.38 0.78 8.10
C CYS A 166 -12.79 1.14 8.59
N ARG A 167 -13.14 0.72 9.82
CA ARG A 167 -14.45 1.02 10.40
C ARG A 167 -14.59 2.50 10.72
N ALA A 168 -13.56 3.12 11.29
CA ALA A 168 -13.55 4.55 11.57
C ALA A 168 -13.75 5.37 10.30
N VAL A 169 -13.04 5.03 9.21
CA VAL A 169 -13.18 5.71 7.92
C VAL A 169 -14.58 5.48 7.33
N SER A 170 -15.06 4.24 7.28
CA SER A 170 -16.37 3.90 6.72
C SER A 170 -17.52 4.59 7.46
N GLU A 171 -17.52 4.58 8.80
CA GLU A 171 -18.59 5.18 9.60
C GLU A 171 -18.57 6.71 9.55
N GLN A 172 -17.38 7.33 9.56
CA GLN A 172 -17.24 8.79 9.61
C GLN A 172 -17.47 9.46 8.25
N PHE A 173 -17.04 8.82 7.16
CA PHE A 173 -17.14 9.35 5.81
C PHE A 173 -18.23 8.68 4.98
N LEU A 174 -19.01 7.76 5.56
CA LEU A 174 -20.09 7.02 4.89
C LEU A 174 -19.61 6.26 3.64
N LEU A 175 -18.37 5.77 3.66
CA LEU A 175 -17.75 5.06 2.53
C LEU A 175 -18.01 3.56 2.60
N SER A 176 -17.98 2.89 1.44
CA SER A 176 -17.98 1.43 1.36
C SER A 176 -16.80 0.81 2.13
N GLY A 177 -16.97 -0.43 2.58
CA GLY A 177 -15.87 -1.17 3.21
C GLY A 177 -14.67 -1.36 2.27
N GLN A 178 -14.91 -1.42 0.96
CA GLN A 178 -13.87 -1.53 -0.05
C GLN A 178 -13.04 -0.25 -0.13
N LEU A 179 -13.67 0.90 -0.31
CA LEU A 179 -12.95 2.18 -0.38
C LEU A 179 -12.28 2.52 0.95
N ALA A 180 -12.97 2.29 2.08
CA ALA A 180 -12.39 2.46 3.41
C ALA A 180 -11.14 1.57 3.65
N SER A 181 -11.12 0.36 3.07
CA SER A 181 -9.95 -0.52 3.14
C SER A 181 -8.77 -0.02 2.31
N MET A 182 -9.02 0.56 1.13
CA MET A 182 -7.98 1.22 0.34
C MET A 182 -7.39 2.41 1.08
N TYR A 183 -8.25 3.27 1.68
CA TYR A 183 -7.81 4.35 2.56
C TYR A 183 -6.94 3.82 3.71
N ALA A 184 -7.35 2.75 4.39
CA ALA A 184 -6.55 2.19 5.49
C ALA A 184 -5.14 1.76 5.05
N CYS A 185 -4.99 1.14 3.87
CA CYS A 185 -3.68 0.83 3.30
C CYS A 185 -2.83 2.09 3.05
N LEU A 186 -3.42 3.14 2.47
CA LEU A 186 -2.72 4.40 2.23
C LEU A 186 -2.31 5.08 3.54
N LEU A 187 -3.22 5.14 4.51
CA LEU A 187 -2.96 5.68 5.85
C LEU A 187 -1.81 4.93 6.52
N PHE A 188 -1.76 3.60 6.41
CA PHE A 188 -0.66 2.80 6.94
C PHE A 188 0.69 3.18 6.30
N ILE A 189 0.76 3.32 4.97
CA ILE A 189 1.99 3.74 4.28
C ILE A 189 2.43 5.14 4.73
N LEU A 190 1.48 6.06 4.88
CA LEU A 190 1.75 7.43 5.33
C LEU A 190 2.20 7.49 6.80
N HIS A 191 1.54 6.72 7.67
CA HIS A 191 1.86 6.61 9.10
C HIS A 191 3.27 6.05 9.31
N THR A 192 3.58 4.96 8.61
CA THR A 192 4.91 4.30 8.66
C THR A 192 5.99 5.06 7.87
N ARG A 193 5.60 6.05 7.06
CA ARG A 193 6.47 6.91 6.26
C ARG A 193 7.40 6.15 5.33
N LEU A 194 6.95 5.03 4.77
CA LEU A 194 7.77 4.22 3.87
C LEU A 194 8.33 5.08 2.72
N GLN A 195 9.64 4.98 2.48
CA GLN A 195 10.30 5.68 1.38
C GLN A 195 10.02 4.96 0.06
N VAL A 196 8.86 5.25 -0.53
CA VAL A 196 8.35 4.58 -1.75
C VAL A 196 8.00 5.55 -2.87
N HIS A 197 8.35 6.83 -2.75
CA HIS A 197 8.06 7.83 -3.79
C HIS A 197 8.62 7.41 -5.17
N PRO A 198 7.97 7.72 -6.31
CA PRO A 198 8.44 7.28 -7.64
C PRO A 198 9.87 7.73 -7.98
N LEU A 199 10.29 8.88 -7.45
CA LEU A 199 11.65 9.42 -7.62
C LEU A 199 12.69 8.80 -6.67
N HIS A 200 12.29 7.88 -5.80
CA HIS A 200 13.23 7.25 -4.88
C HIS A 200 14.14 6.27 -5.65
N PRO A 201 15.48 6.38 -5.54
CA PRO A 201 16.42 5.66 -6.42
C PRO A 201 16.39 4.14 -6.23
N VAL A 202 15.92 3.65 -5.09
CA VAL A 202 15.92 2.21 -4.77
C VAL A 202 14.53 1.59 -4.88
N THR A 203 13.47 2.34 -4.58
CA THR A 203 12.10 1.80 -4.42
C THR A 203 11.10 2.42 -5.40
N GLY A 204 11.53 3.39 -6.21
CA GLY A 204 10.67 4.13 -7.14
C GLY A 204 10.00 3.26 -8.19
N PHE A 205 10.60 2.12 -8.54
CA PHE A 205 10.07 1.17 -9.53
C PHE A 205 8.81 0.41 -9.06
N LEU A 206 8.46 0.47 -7.77
CA LEU A 206 7.27 -0.19 -7.23
C LEU A 206 5.99 0.47 -7.78
N THR A 207 5.03 -0.34 -8.21
CA THR A 207 3.75 0.14 -8.75
C THR A 207 2.73 0.39 -7.64
N SER A 208 1.62 1.07 -7.96
CA SER A 208 0.52 1.24 -7.00
C SER A 208 -0.02 -0.11 -6.50
N SER A 209 -0.15 -1.11 -7.38
CA SER A 209 -0.58 -2.46 -7.00
C SER A 209 0.41 -3.12 -6.04
N ASP A 210 1.72 -2.98 -6.27
CA ASP A 210 2.73 -3.52 -5.35
C ASP A 210 2.61 -2.88 -3.95
N LEU A 211 2.41 -1.56 -3.88
CA LEU A 211 2.28 -0.85 -2.60
C LEU A 211 1.02 -1.23 -1.83
N HIS A 212 -0.12 -1.39 -2.51
CA HIS A 212 -1.35 -1.88 -1.89
C HIS A 212 -1.20 -3.31 -1.36
N PHE A 213 -0.58 -4.19 -2.15
CA PHE A 213 -0.31 -5.56 -1.73
C PHE A 213 0.65 -5.60 -0.52
N ILE A 214 1.75 -4.84 -0.56
CA ILE A 214 2.72 -4.76 0.54
C ILE A 214 2.04 -4.21 1.80
N ALA A 215 1.23 -3.15 1.69
CA ALA A 215 0.48 -2.62 2.82
C ALA A 215 -0.49 -3.65 3.40
N ALA A 216 -1.29 -4.31 2.55
CA ALA A 216 -2.21 -5.35 2.98
C ALA A 216 -1.48 -6.51 3.69
N LEU A 217 -0.37 -6.97 3.12
CA LEU A 217 0.48 -8.02 3.69
C LEU A 217 1.04 -7.61 5.07
N LEU A 218 1.64 -6.42 5.18
CA LEU A 218 2.22 -5.93 6.43
C LEU A 218 1.15 -5.73 7.50
N MET A 219 0.05 -5.04 7.17
CA MET A 219 -1.05 -4.82 8.10
C MET A 219 -1.63 -6.14 8.59
N THR A 220 -1.86 -7.07 7.68
CA THR A 220 -2.46 -8.37 8.00
C THR A 220 -1.60 -9.19 8.98
N HIS A 221 -0.28 -9.22 8.78
CA HIS A 221 0.58 -10.14 9.52
C HIS A 221 1.33 -9.48 10.69
N TRP A 222 1.58 -8.16 10.62
CA TRP A 222 2.40 -7.45 11.61
C TRP A 222 1.61 -6.56 12.56
N LEU A 223 0.37 -6.17 12.23
CA LEU A 223 -0.51 -5.46 13.17
C LEU A 223 -1.32 -6.45 14.00
N THR A 224 -1.85 -5.94 15.11
CA THR A 224 -2.79 -6.70 15.94
C THR A 224 -4.11 -6.87 15.19
N GLN A 225 -4.66 -8.08 15.25
CA GLN A 225 -5.88 -8.44 14.53
C GLN A 225 -7.01 -8.64 15.53
N ARG A 226 -8.20 -8.12 15.21
CA ARG A 226 -9.38 -8.37 16.03
C ARG A 226 -9.77 -9.85 15.92
N LYS A 227 -9.81 -10.54 17.06
CA LYS A 227 -10.41 -11.89 17.12
C LYS A 227 -11.92 -11.74 16.90
N LYS A 228 -12.46 -12.28 15.80
CA LYS A 228 -13.89 -12.55 15.73
C LYS A 228 -14.18 -13.69 16.71
N LEU A 229 -14.83 -13.39 17.82
CA LEU A 229 -15.64 -14.41 18.50
C LEU A 229 -16.63 -14.90 17.44
N ALA A 230 -16.48 -16.13 16.98
CA ALA A 230 -17.54 -16.79 16.23
C ALA A 230 -18.79 -16.65 17.12
N LYS A 231 -19.75 -15.82 16.69
CA LYS A 231 -21.06 -15.82 17.32
C LYS A 231 -21.61 -17.21 17.04
N VAL A 232 -21.55 -18.07 18.05
CA VAL A 232 -22.29 -19.30 18.14
C VAL A 232 -23.76 -18.94 17.92
N HIS A 233 -24.26 -19.13 16.71
CA HIS A 233 -25.67 -19.46 16.53
C HIS A 233 -25.82 -20.88 17.07
N TYR A 234 -26.40 -20.99 18.26
CA TYR A 234 -27.04 -22.24 18.65
C TYR A 234 -28.24 -22.43 17.73
N SER A 235 -28.05 -23.20 16.68
CA SER A 235 -29.12 -24.01 16.10
C SER A 235 -28.60 -25.43 16.07
N GLN A 236 -29.18 -26.25 16.94
CA GLN A 236 -29.04 -27.70 16.93
C GLN A 236 -29.30 -28.22 15.51
N THR A 237 -28.35 -28.95 14.92
CA THR A 237 -28.52 -30.32 14.39
C THR A 237 -27.35 -30.72 13.48
N THR A 238 -26.69 -31.81 13.88
CA THR A 238 -26.07 -32.89 13.09
C THR A 238 -24.96 -32.60 12.08
N ASP A 239 -23.78 -33.17 12.41
CA ASP A 239 -22.71 -33.70 11.57
C ASP A 239 -22.77 -33.41 10.06
N THR A 240 -21.84 -32.57 9.61
CA THR A 240 -21.16 -32.75 8.32
C THR A 240 -19.81 -32.04 8.37
N LYS A 241 -18.74 -32.81 8.16
CA LYS A 241 -17.39 -32.32 7.95
C LYS A 241 -17.33 -31.55 6.63
N PHE A 242 -17.05 -30.26 6.69
CA PHE A 242 -16.48 -29.49 5.58
C PHE A 242 -15.56 -28.40 6.16
N ASP A 243 -14.26 -28.72 6.19
CA ASP A 243 -13.18 -27.74 6.22
C ASP A 243 -13.24 -26.96 4.90
N ASP A 244 -13.99 -25.87 4.86
CA ASP A 244 -13.88 -24.82 3.85
C ASP A 244 -14.60 -23.55 4.32
N LEU A 245 -14.14 -23.02 5.45
CA LEU A 245 -14.58 -21.71 5.92
C LEU A 245 -13.82 -20.63 5.14
N VAL A 246 -14.48 -20.10 4.11
CA VAL A 246 -14.12 -18.88 3.38
C VAL A 246 -13.66 -17.79 4.36
N VAL A 247 -12.33 -17.60 4.41
CA VAL A 247 -11.64 -16.75 5.39
C VAL A 247 -11.72 -15.28 4.98
N LYS A 248 -12.51 -14.48 5.72
CA LYS A 248 -12.69 -13.03 5.52
C LYS A 248 -11.72 -12.14 6.30
N CYS A 249 -10.67 -12.71 6.92
CA CYS A 249 -9.70 -11.94 7.71
C CYS A 249 -8.29 -12.32 7.26
N GLY A 250 -7.48 -11.36 6.80
CA GLY A 250 -6.16 -11.66 6.27
C GLY A 250 -5.27 -12.43 7.27
N ALA A 251 -5.48 -12.25 8.58
CA ALA A 251 -4.69 -12.84 9.65
C ALA A 251 -4.62 -14.38 9.62
N GLN A 252 -5.56 -15.00 8.91
CA GLN A 252 -5.70 -16.45 8.75
C GLN A 252 -5.11 -16.96 7.43
N ILE A 253 -4.64 -16.08 6.55
CA ILE A 253 -3.91 -16.47 5.33
C ILE A 253 -2.52 -16.94 5.76
N ALA A 254 -2.28 -18.24 5.71
CA ALA A 254 -0.96 -18.77 6.04
C ALA A 254 0.04 -18.34 4.97
N LEU A 255 1.12 -17.66 5.39
CA LEU A 255 2.23 -17.32 4.48
C LEU A 255 3.17 -18.50 4.22
N ARG A 256 3.10 -19.53 5.08
CA ARG A 256 3.76 -20.82 4.95
C ARG A 256 2.89 -21.85 5.63
N SER A 257 2.62 -22.98 4.98
CA SER A 257 1.76 -24.03 5.52
C SER A 257 2.35 -24.58 6.84
N PRO A 258 1.61 -24.60 7.97
CA PRO A 258 2.13 -25.15 9.21
C PRO A 258 2.39 -26.67 9.16
N SER A 259 1.63 -27.39 8.33
CA SER A 259 1.70 -28.85 8.20
C SER A 259 2.67 -29.28 7.10
N THR A 260 2.52 -28.71 5.88
CA THR A 260 3.31 -29.11 4.71
C THR A 260 4.60 -28.29 4.55
N LYS A 261 4.73 -27.16 5.26
CA LYS A 261 5.84 -26.19 5.12
C LYS A 261 6.00 -25.56 3.74
N GLU A 262 5.04 -25.79 2.85
CA GLU A 262 5.03 -25.24 1.50
C GLU A 262 4.69 -23.75 1.48
N TRP A 263 5.21 -23.08 0.44
CA TRP A 263 4.97 -21.68 0.19
C TRP A 263 3.81 -21.49 -0.79
N PRO A 264 2.82 -20.63 -0.49
CA PRO A 264 1.85 -20.23 -1.50
C PRO A 264 2.53 -19.44 -2.62
N THR A 265 2.00 -19.59 -3.84
CA THR A 265 2.44 -18.79 -4.98
C THR A 265 2.13 -17.31 -4.75
N LEU A 266 2.92 -16.43 -5.36
CA LEU A 266 2.70 -14.99 -5.24
C LEU A 266 1.33 -14.57 -5.82
N GLU A 267 0.88 -15.23 -6.88
CA GLU A 267 -0.44 -15.00 -7.49
C GLU A 267 -1.56 -15.33 -6.52
N LEU A 268 -1.51 -16.50 -5.88
CA LEU A 268 -2.48 -16.88 -4.85
C LEU A 268 -2.49 -15.88 -3.69
N LEU A 269 -1.32 -15.42 -3.26
CA LEU A 269 -1.24 -14.39 -2.22
C LEU A 269 -1.85 -13.08 -2.69
N ARG A 270 -1.59 -12.63 -3.92
CA ARG A 270 -2.18 -11.41 -4.48
C ARG A 270 -3.71 -11.51 -4.56
N ASP A 271 -4.24 -12.65 -4.95
CA ASP A 271 -5.69 -12.87 -5.02
C ASP A 271 -6.34 -12.85 -3.63
N ARG A 272 -5.68 -13.40 -2.61
CA ARG A 272 -6.21 -13.51 -1.24
C ARG A 272 -5.96 -12.28 -0.38
N LEU A 273 -4.83 -11.59 -0.55
CA LEU A 273 -4.45 -10.38 0.20
C LEU A 273 -4.85 -9.12 -0.58
N GLN A 274 -6.15 -8.88 -0.63
CA GLN A 274 -6.72 -7.64 -1.13
C GLN A 274 -6.74 -6.56 -0.03
N PRO A 275 -6.91 -5.27 -0.39
CA PRO A 275 -7.08 -4.21 0.60
C PRO A 275 -8.15 -4.54 1.66
N THR A 276 -9.26 -5.19 1.27
CA THR A 276 -10.32 -5.62 2.18
C THR A 276 -9.86 -6.58 3.29
N SER A 277 -8.72 -7.25 3.12
CA SER A 277 -8.16 -8.15 4.13
C SER A 277 -7.72 -7.40 5.41
N VAL A 278 -7.56 -6.07 5.35
CA VAL A 278 -7.16 -5.22 6.48
C VAL A 278 -8.32 -4.75 7.36
N MET A 279 -9.58 -5.11 7.05
CA MET A 279 -10.76 -4.62 7.80
C MET A 279 -10.72 -4.91 9.31
N GLU A 280 -10.00 -5.95 9.73
CA GLU A 280 -9.90 -6.38 11.13
C GLU A 280 -8.59 -5.94 11.82
N THR A 281 -7.76 -5.14 11.15
CA THR A 281 -6.51 -4.63 11.74
C THR A 281 -6.83 -3.57 12.79
N ILE A 282 -6.23 -3.73 13.97
CA ILE A 282 -6.35 -2.80 15.08
C ILE A 282 -5.13 -1.87 15.07
N GLY A 283 -5.43 -0.58 14.95
CA GLY A 283 -4.49 0.51 14.83
C GLY A 283 -3.64 0.45 13.57
N LEU A 284 -2.61 1.30 13.51
CA LEU A 284 -1.61 1.32 12.43
C LEU A 284 -0.19 0.97 12.90
N ASP A 285 0.02 0.82 14.20
CA ASP A 285 1.32 0.48 14.77
C ASP A 285 1.60 -1.02 14.72
N LEU A 286 2.87 -1.36 14.49
CA LEU A 286 3.33 -2.74 14.52
C LEU A 286 3.13 -3.37 15.89
N SER A 287 2.81 -4.66 15.92
CA SER A 287 2.61 -5.43 17.15
C SER A 287 3.89 -5.45 18.01
N HIS A 288 3.80 -4.90 19.23
CA HIS A 288 4.92 -4.90 20.17
C HIS A 288 5.51 -6.30 20.44
N PRO A 289 4.69 -7.36 20.66
CA PRO A 289 5.21 -8.72 20.75
C PRO A 289 6.13 -9.12 19.57
N LEU A 290 5.73 -8.83 18.33
CA LEU A 290 6.52 -9.14 17.14
C LEU A 290 7.84 -8.36 17.16
N THR A 291 7.79 -7.04 17.33
CA THR A 291 8.99 -6.19 17.26
C THR A 291 9.97 -6.46 18.39
N ASN A 292 9.48 -6.79 19.59
CA ASN A 292 10.31 -7.14 20.74
C ASN A 292 11.05 -8.46 20.48
N CYS A 293 10.34 -9.51 20.04
CA CYS A 293 10.97 -10.79 19.71
C CYS A 293 12.06 -10.67 18.65
N LEU A 294 11.88 -9.82 17.63
CA LEU A 294 12.90 -9.61 16.58
C LEU A 294 14.13 -8.85 17.10
N ARG A 295 13.92 -7.88 18.00
CA ARG A 295 15.01 -7.17 18.66
C ARG A 295 15.81 -8.09 19.58
N ASP A 296 15.13 -8.93 20.35
CA ASP A 296 15.75 -9.89 21.27
C ASP A 296 16.52 -10.96 20.48
N LEU A 297 15.94 -11.46 19.38
CA LEU A 297 16.62 -12.40 18.49
C LEU A 297 17.92 -11.83 17.92
N LYS A 298 17.93 -10.55 17.51
CA LYS A 298 19.16 -9.86 17.09
C LYS A 298 20.18 -9.85 18.22
N ALA A 299 19.78 -9.52 19.45
CA ALA A 299 20.69 -9.48 20.59
C ALA A 299 21.28 -10.87 20.91
N HIS A 300 20.48 -11.94 20.79
CA HIS A 300 20.95 -13.31 21.02
C HIS A 300 21.91 -13.79 19.92
N LEU A 301 21.59 -13.55 18.65
CA LEU A 301 22.40 -14.07 17.55
C LEU A 301 23.61 -13.19 17.21
N ILE A 302 23.52 -11.86 17.29
CA ILE A 302 24.65 -11.00 16.87
C ILE A 302 25.70 -10.87 17.97
N ASN A 303 25.31 -10.92 19.25
CA ASN A 303 26.26 -10.78 20.34
C ASN A 303 27.05 -12.08 20.61
N ASP A 304 26.62 -13.21 20.04
CA ASP A 304 27.28 -14.51 20.16
C ASP A 304 27.71 -15.00 18.77
N THR A 305 28.99 -14.78 18.46
CA THR A 305 29.57 -15.13 17.16
C THR A 305 29.52 -16.63 16.88
N ASP A 306 29.69 -17.47 17.91
CA ASP A 306 29.72 -18.91 17.77
C ASP A 306 28.32 -19.43 17.41
N VAL A 307 27.30 -18.90 18.08
CA VAL A 307 25.91 -19.19 17.76
C VAL A 307 25.52 -18.73 16.36
N LEU A 308 25.93 -17.52 15.95
CA LEU A 308 25.66 -17.02 14.60
C LEU A 308 26.30 -17.92 13.53
N GLN A 309 27.50 -18.42 13.80
CA GLN A 309 28.20 -19.34 12.93
C GLN A 309 27.49 -20.69 12.86
N LEU A 310 27.03 -21.24 13.99
CA LEU A 310 26.20 -22.46 14.01
C LEU A 310 24.90 -22.29 13.22
N TYR A 311 24.25 -21.12 13.34
CA TYR A 311 23.05 -20.82 12.57
C TYR A 311 23.32 -20.84 11.06
N ARG A 312 24.37 -20.15 10.64
CA ARG A 312 24.84 -20.10 9.25
C ARG A 312 25.13 -21.50 8.72
N ASP A 313 25.87 -22.29 9.47
CA ASP A 313 26.29 -23.63 9.03
C ASP A 313 25.09 -24.59 8.96
N SER A 314 24.11 -24.45 9.85
CA SER A 314 22.83 -25.17 9.76
C SER A 314 22.04 -24.82 8.50
N ILE A 315 21.95 -23.52 8.14
CA ILE A 315 21.28 -23.08 6.89
C ILE A 315 21.97 -23.69 5.67
N ILE A 316 23.30 -23.62 5.58
CA ILE A 316 24.06 -24.17 4.44
C ILE A 316 23.93 -25.69 4.36
N SER A 317 24.00 -26.40 5.49
CA SER A 317 23.82 -27.84 5.55
C SER A 317 22.45 -28.27 4.96
N ARG A 318 21.38 -27.56 5.33
CA ARG A 318 20.03 -27.79 4.79
C ARG A 318 19.97 -27.57 3.28
N LEU A 319 20.49 -26.44 2.81
CA LEU A 319 20.50 -26.12 1.38
C LEU A 319 21.29 -27.15 0.56
N ARG A 320 22.42 -27.64 1.09
CA ARG A 320 23.19 -28.74 0.47
C ARG A 320 22.37 -30.03 0.44
N SER A 321 21.69 -30.38 1.52
CA SER A 321 20.86 -31.60 1.58
C SER A 321 19.72 -31.60 0.55
N TRP A 322 19.06 -30.46 0.35
CA TRP A 322 17.99 -30.30 -0.64
C TRP A 322 18.53 -30.22 -2.08
N ALA A 323 19.72 -29.66 -2.27
CA ALA A 323 20.38 -29.66 -3.56
C ALA A 323 20.77 -31.08 -4.02
N ILE A 324 21.20 -31.96 -3.11
CA ILE A 324 21.53 -33.36 -3.43
C ILE A 324 20.30 -34.16 -3.84
N ALA A 325 19.12 -33.85 -3.28
CA ALA A 325 17.86 -34.53 -3.60
C ALA A 325 17.29 -34.16 -4.98
N SER A 326 17.90 -33.21 -5.71
CA SER A 326 17.40 -32.70 -6.98
C SER A 326 18.52 -32.78 -8.02
N ASP A 327 18.33 -33.59 -9.07
CA ASP A 327 19.31 -34.02 -10.11
C ASP A 327 20.10 -32.90 -10.87
N ALA A 328 19.95 -31.62 -10.53
CA ALA A 328 20.66 -30.49 -11.14
C ALA A 328 21.90 -30.08 -10.32
N GLN A 329 22.89 -30.97 -10.24
CA GLN A 329 23.94 -30.91 -9.21
C GLN A 329 25.03 -29.84 -9.44
N GLU A 330 25.35 -29.52 -10.70
CA GLU A 330 26.55 -28.72 -11.03
C GLU A 330 26.32 -27.19 -10.90
N GLU A 331 25.23 -26.65 -11.44
CA GLU A 331 24.86 -25.24 -11.26
C GLU A 331 24.54 -24.92 -9.79
N LYS A 332 23.97 -25.89 -9.07
CA LYS A 332 23.63 -25.71 -7.65
C LYS A 332 24.87 -25.59 -6.76
N GLY A 333 25.95 -26.32 -7.05
CA GLY A 333 27.19 -26.26 -6.28
C GLY A 333 27.90 -24.89 -6.31
N ILE A 334 27.88 -24.23 -7.47
CA ILE A 334 28.55 -22.93 -7.67
C ILE A 334 27.88 -21.83 -6.84
N PHE A 335 26.54 -21.73 -6.88
CA PHE A 335 25.86 -20.71 -6.09
C PHE A 335 25.96 -20.99 -4.59
N LEU A 336 25.93 -22.27 -4.14
CA LEU A 336 26.02 -22.60 -2.72
C LEU A 336 27.34 -22.14 -2.10
N THR A 337 28.45 -22.34 -2.80
CA THR A 337 29.78 -21.83 -2.38
C THR A 337 29.79 -20.29 -2.28
N LYS A 338 29.12 -19.63 -3.23
CA LYS A 338 29.04 -18.16 -3.27
C LYS A 338 28.03 -17.59 -2.27
N LEU A 339 27.00 -18.35 -1.91
CA LEU A 339 26.05 -18.02 -0.87
C LEU A 339 26.71 -18.19 0.49
N GLU A 340 27.46 -19.27 0.72
CA GLU A 340 28.17 -19.52 1.97
C GLU A 340 29.11 -18.39 2.37
N SER A 341 29.83 -17.79 1.42
CA SER A 341 30.70 -16.63 1.68
C SER A 341 29.93 -15.33 1.98
N ASN A 342 28.66 -15.23 1.59
CA ASN A 342 27.84 -14.03 1.76
C ASN A 342 26.66 -14.22 2.74
N LEU A 343 26.42 -15.44 3.23
CA LEU A 343 25.22 -15.78 3.99
C LEU A 343 25.10 -14.97 5.28
N LEU A 344 26.23 -14.75 5.97
CA LEU A 344 26.26 -13.92 7.17
C LEU A 344 25.79 -12.49 6.88
N LEU A 345 26.10 -11.92 5.71
CA LEU A 345 25.61 -10.59 5.33
C LEU A 345 24.09 -10.58 5.18
N VAL A 346 23.51 -11.63 4.60
CA VAL A 346 22.06 -11.75 4.42
C VAL A 346 21.35 -11.96 5.76
N VAL A 347 21.85 -12.90 6.59
CA VAL A 347 21.31 -13.19 7.92
C VAL A 347 21.40 -11.96 8.82
N HIS A 348 22.55 -11.30 8.87
CA HIS A 348 22.73 -10.05 9.58
C HIS A 348 21.80 -8.95 9.04
N GLY A 349 21.59 -8.91 7.73
CA GLY A 349 20.61 -8.05 7.06
C GLY A 349 19.21 -8.24 7.63
N PHE A 350 18.69 -9.47 7.64
CA PHE A 350 17.38 -9.79 8.21
C PHE A 350 17.27 -9.45 9.70
N LEU A 351 18.26 -9.81 10.51
CA LEU A 351 18.27 -9.51 11.95
C LEU A 351 18.26 -8.01 12.22
N THR A 352 19.04 -7.24 11.45
CA THR A 352 19.09 -5.79 11.61
C THR A 352 17.78 -5.13 11.16
N ILE A 353 17.22 -5.57 10.04
CA ILE A 353 15.92 -5.09 9.55
C ILE A 353 14.82 -5.39 10.57
N GLY A 354 14.73 -6.64 11.05
CA GLY A 354 13.72 -7.08 12.01
C GLY A 354 13.78 -6.31 13.33
N ALA A 355 14.98 -6.12 13.89
CA ALA A 355 15.16 -5.30 15.09
C ALA A 355 14.82 -3.81 14.85
N GLY A 356 15.13 -3.30 13.65
CA GLY A 356 14.83 -1.94 13.24
C GLY A 356 13.33 -1.64 13.16
N LEU A 357 12.45 -2.63 12.99
CA LEU A 357 11.00 -2.42 12.94
C LEU A 357 10.42 -1.74 14.19
N SER A 358 11.09 -1.86 15.34
CA SER A 358 10.72 -1.17 16.58
C SER A 358 10.98 0.34 16.56
N GLN A 359 11.73 0.83 15.57
CA GLN A 359 12.15 2.23 15.46
C GLN A 359 11.52 2.86 14.21
N PRO A 360 10.72 3.93 14.34
CA PRO A 360 10.06 4.57 13.19
C PRO A 360 11.03 5.02 12.08
N LYS A 361 12.24 5.45 12.43
CA LYS A 361 13.28 5.90 11.48
C LYS A 361 13.86 4.78 10.63
N GLU A 362 13.87 3.56 11.17
CA GLU A 362 14.35 2.37 10.46
C GLU A 362 13.19 1.73 9.68
N LEU A 363 11.97 1.75 10.23
CA LEU A 363 10.76 1.25 9.57
C LEU A 363 10.50 1.94 8.23
N GLN A 364 10.66 3.27 8.14
CA GLN A 364 10.53 4.00 6.87
C GLN A 364 11.49 3.51 5.78
N LEU A 365 12.63 2.91 6.14
CA LEU A 365 13.65 2.37 5.24
C LEU A 365 13.49 0.86 4.98
N PHE A 366 12.46 0.22 5.52
CA PHE A 366 12.27 -1.23 5.48
C PHE A 366 12.42 -1.83 4.08
N VAL A 367 11.72 -1.27 3.09
CA VAL A 367 11.74 -1.78 1.70
C VAL A 367 13.11 -1.56 1.06
N GLU A 368 13.73 -0.40 1.29
CA GLU A 368 15.09 -0.12 0.81
C GLU A 368 16.10 -1.09 1.42
N TYR A 369 16.00 -1.38 2.72
CA TYR A 369 16.91 -2.31 3.38
C TYR A 369 16.73 -3.74 2.92
N LEU A 370 15.51 -4.19 2.63
CA LEU A 370 15.31 -5.48 1.98
C LEU A 370 16.03 -5.53 0.62
N ILE A 371 15.91 -4.48 -0.19
CA ILE A 371 16.59 -4.47 -1.49
C ILE A 371 18.12 -4.44 -1.31
N THR A 372 18.61 -3.51 -0.51
CA THR A 372 20.04 -3.21 -0.40
C THR A 372 20.84 -4.26 0.38
N ARG A 373 20.24 -4.85 1.44
CA ARG A 373 20.92 -5.79 2.35
C ARG A 373 20.58 -7.25 2.09
N VAL A 374 19.46 -7.54 1.42
CA VAL A 374 19.02 -8.91 1.14
C VAL A 374 19.05 -9.18 -0.36
N VAL A 375 18.19 -8.54 -1.15
CA VAL A 375 18.02 -8.83 -2.59
C VAL A 375 19.35 -8.70 -3.35
N ARG A 376 20.09 -7.61 -3.14
CA ARG A 376 21.40 -7.40 -3.79
C ARG A 376 22.44 -8.45 -3.39
N VAL A 377 22.43 -8.90 -2.15
CA VAL A 377 23.39 -9.91 -1.68
C VAL A 377 23.04 -11.28 -2.26
N LEU A 378 21.76 -11.64 -2.31
CA LEU A 378 21.26 -12.83 -2.98
C LEU A 378 21.64 -12.85 -4.48
N HIS A 379 21.46 -11.72 -5.18
CA HIS A 379 21.93 -11.56 -6.57
C HIS A 379 23.45 -11.74 -6.71
N ARG A 380 24.25 -11.16 -5.80
CA ARG A 380 25.72 -11.33 -5.80
C ARG A 380 26.13 -12.78 -5.60
N SER A 381 25.37 -13.53 -4.79
CA SER A 381 25.50 -14.96 -4.59
C SER A 381 25.00 -15.80 -5.77
N LYS A 382 24.40 -15.18 -6.80
CA LYS A 382 23.83 -15.85 -7.98
C LYS A 382 22.78 -16.89 -7.61
N ILE A 383 21.97 -16.65 -6.58
CA ILE A 383 20.88 -17.57 -6.25
C ILE A 383 19.81 -17.48 -7.36
N PRO A 384 19.43 -18.60 -8.00
CA PRO A 384 18.36 -18.57 -8.99
C PRO A 384 17.00 -18.38 -8.29
N PHE A 385 16.04 -17.78 -9.01
CA PHE A 385 14.71 -17.50 -8.48
C PHE A 385 14.02 -18.75 -7.90
N SER A 386 14.19 -19.90 -8.56
CA SER A 386 13.63 -21.19 -8.12
C SER A 386 14.13 -21.68 -6.75
N MET A 387 15.30 -21.21 -6.30
CA MET A 387 15.90 -21.61 -5.02
C MET A 387 15.58 -20.61 -3.89
N LEU A 388 14.85 -19.53 -4.16
CA LEU A 388 14.50 -18.55 -3.12
C LEU A 388 13.64 -19.18 -2.02
N ASP A 389 12.67 -20.00 -2.39
CA ASP A 389 11.79 -20.68 -1.44
C ASP A 389 12.52 -21.66 -0.53
N ASP A 390 13.48 -22.38 -1.08
CA ASP A 390 14.39 -23.23 -0.31
C ASP A 390 15.25 -22.37 0.63
N PHE A 391 15.83 -21.27 0.14
CA PHE A 391 16.60 -20.36 0.98
C PHE A 391 15.80 -19.83 2.18
N PHE A 392 14.59 -19.32 1.95
CA PHE A 392 13.74 -18.81 3.01
C PHE A 392 13.28 -19.91 3.98
N SER A 393 12.99 -21.13 3.48
CA SER A 393 12.71 -22.30 4.31
C SER A 393 13.88 -22.64 5.22
N ALA A 394 15.11 -22.67 4.67
CA ALA A 394 16.31 -22.98 5.44
C ALA A 394 16.57 -21.94 6.54
N VAL A 395 16.39 -20.65 6.24
CA VAL A 395 16.53 -19.56 7.23
C VAL A 395 15.53 -19.74 8.39
N ILE A 396 14.29 -20.13 8.12
CA ILE A 396 13.29 -20.35 9.17
C ILE A 396 13.59 -21.62 9.96
N ASP A 397 13.78 -22.75 9.28
CA ASP A 397 13.87 -24.06 9.90
C ASP A 397 15.18 -24.26 10.68
N ALA A 398 16.29 -23.66 10.24
CA ALA A 398 17.57 -23.72 10.97
C ALA A 398 17.51 -23.07 12.36
N LEU A 399 16.66 -22.04 12.55
CA LEU A 399 16.55 -21.37 13.86
C LEU A 399 15.88 -22.27 14.91
N VAL A 400 15.02 -23.19 14.49
CA VAL A 400 14.28 -24.08 15.40
C VAL A 400 15.22 -25.03 16.16
N GLU A 401 16.29 -25.47 15.50
CA GLU A 401 17.25 -26.46 16.01
C GLU A 401 18.38 -25.86 16.86
N LEU A 402 18.56 -24.53 16.79
CA LEU A 402 19.54 -23.84 17.61
C LEU A 402 19.17 -23.96 19.09
N ASP A 403 20.15 -24.21 19.95
CA ASP A 403 19.99 -24.30 21.40
C ASP A 403 20.53 -23.05 22.11
N VAL A 404 20.00 -21.88 21.73
CA VAL A 404 20.50 -20.55 22.16
C VAL A 404 19.60 -19.95 23.24
N TRP A 405 18.68 -20.75 23.79
CA TRP A 405 17.52 -20.24 24.52
C TRP A 405 17.77 -20.11 26.03
N TYR A 406 19.02 -19.99 26.46
CA TYR A 406 19.48 -20.07 27.85
C TYR A 406 18.88 -19.01 28.81
N LEU A 407 18.08 -18.06 28.31
CA LEU A 407 17.52 -16.96 29.11
C LEU A 407 15.99 -16.87 29.13
N ASN A 408 15.27 -17.75 28.45
CA ASN A 408 13.83 -17.57 28.25
C ASN A 408 13.07 -18.91 28.28
N GLY A 409 12.01 -18.99 29.10
CA GLY A 409 11.16 -20.18 29.24
C GLY A 409 10.55 -20.67 27.90
N GLN A 410 9.96 -21.87 27.90
CA GLN A 410 9.40 -22.51 26.70
C GLN A 410 8.38 -21.62 25.94
N GLU A 411 7.59 -20.82 26.66
CA GLU A 411 6.60 -19.91 26.06
C GLU A 411 7.25 -18.78 25.24
N THR A 412 8.32 -18.18 25.76
CA THR A 412 9.08 -17.13 25.07
C THR A 412 9.79 -17.63 23.82
N ARG A 413 10.28 -18.90 23.82
CA ARG A 413 10.85 -19.53 22.62
C ARG A 413 9.81 -19.68 21.52
N GLY A 414 8.61 -20.17 21.84
CA GLY A 414 7.53 -20.34 20.87
C GLY A 414 7.11 -19.02 20.21
N LEU A 415 6.95 -17.97 21.00
CA LEU A 415 6.62 -16.63 20.50
C LEU A 415 7.71 -16.07 19.59
N LEU A 416 8.99 -16.23 19.96
CA LEU A 416 10.11 -15.74 19.16
C LEU A 416 10.23 -16.49 17.83
N LEU A 417 10.17 -17.83 17.85
CA LEU A 417 10.20 -18.63 16.61
C LEU A 417 9.02 -18.30 15.69
N SER A 418 7.82 -18.11 16.25
CA SER A 418 6.64 -17.72 15.48
C SER A 418 6.78 -16.31 14.88
N SER A 419 7.42 -15.39 15.60
CA SER A 419 7.68 -14.02 15.17
C SER A 419 8.73 -13.99 14.05
N TRP A 420 9.80 -14.77 14.18
CA TRP A 420 10.81 -14.93 13.14
C TRP A 420 10.25 -15.54 11.86
N ASN A 421 9.51 -16.64 11.98
CA ASN A 421 8.85 -17.28 10.84
C ASN A 421 7.94 -16.28 10.11
N ARG A 422 7.12 -15.55 10.86
CA ARG A 422 6.21 -14.55 10.29
C ARG A 422 6.95 -13.40 9.61
N PHE A 423 7.99 -12.87 10.24
CA PHE A 423 8.83 -11.82 9.68
C PHE A 423 9.48 -12.27 8.37
N ILE A 424 10.14 -13.43 8.37
CA ILE A 424 10.82 -13.97 7.20
C ILE A 424 9.83 -14.31 6.09
N SER A 425 8.65 -14.84 6.42
CA SER A 425 7.61 -15.15 5.43
C SER A 425 7.08 -13.90 4.71
N VAL A 426 6.89 -12.79 5.44
CA VAL A 426 6.54 -11.50 4.83
C VAL A 426 7.69 -10.99 3.96
N CYS A 427 8.93 -11.03 4.47
CA CYS A 427 10.11 -10.64 3.71
C CYS A 427 10.26 -11.45 2.41
N ARG A 428 9.98 -12.76 2.44
CA ARG A 428 9.99 -13.64 1.25
C ARG A 428 9.04 -13.14 0.17
N ALA A 429 7.78 -12.87 0.53
CA ALA A 429 6.78 -12.40 -0.43
C ALA A 429 7.19 -11.06 -1.08
N ILE A 430 7.74 -10.12 -0.29
CA ILE A 430 8.21 -8.82 -0.81
C ILE A 430 9.48 -9.01 -1.65
N VAL A 431 10.43 -9.84 -1.21
CA VAL A 431 11.67 -10.12 -1.95
C VAL A 431 11.36 -10.72 -3.32
N ILE A 432 10.41 -11.66 -3.42
CA ILE A 432 10.00 -12.26 -4.70
C ILE A 432 9.44 -11.21 -5.67
N ILE A 433 8.62 -10.26 -5.18
CA ILE A 433 8.11 -9.15 -6.01
C ILE A 433 9.26 -8.34 -6.62
N MET A 434 10.32 -8.15 -5.84
CA MET A 434 11.41 -7.24 -6.16
C MET A 434 12.57 -7.94 -6.88
N TYR A 435 12.68 -9.26 -6.77
CA TYR A 435 13.91 -10.01 -7.11
C TYR A 435 14.37 -9.73 -8.53
N ASP A 436 13.52 -9.95 -9.54
CA ASP A 436 13.88 -9.75 -10.94
C ASP A 436 13.81 -8.28 -11.38
N ARG A 437 13.03 -7.47 -10.65
CA ARG A 437 12.80 -6.04 -10.96
C ARG A 437 13.90 -5.13 -10.44
N CYS A 438 14.67 -5.57 -9.46
CA CYS A 438 15.78 -4.82 -8.86
C CYS A 438 17.12 -4.97 -9.61
N HIS A 439 17.14 -5.54 -10.83
CA HIS A 439 18.39 -5.73 -11.57
C HIS A 439 19.14 -4.40 -11.81
N PRO A 440 20.50 -4.43 -11.83
CA PRO A 440 21.35 -3.29 -11.52
C PRO A 440 21.59 -2.30 -12.69
N PHE A 441 20.62 -2.07 -13.58
CA PHE A 441 20.90 -1.40 -14.86
C PHE A 441 20.57 0.09 -15.03
N PRO A 442 19.95 0.83 -14.07
CA PRO A 442 20.02 2.29 -14.15
C PRO A 442 20.51 2.96 -12.85
N ILE A 443 21.54 2.40 -12.21
CA ILE A 443 22.26 3.13 -11.14
C ILE A 443 23.68 3.53 -11.58
N LEU A 444 24.24 2.86 -12.58
CA LEU A 444 25.49 3.31 -13.20
C LEU A 444 25.32 4.64 -13.95
N GLU A 445 24.18 4.86 -14.62
CA GLU A 445 23.90 6.16 -15.25
C GLU A 445 23.65 7.27 -14.24
N TYR A 446 23.00 6.99 -13.09
CA TYR A 446 22.80 7.99 -12.05
C TYR A 446 24.11 8.34 -11.32
N GLN A 447 24.94 7.34 -11.01
CA GLN A 447 26.25 7.57 -10.40
C GLN A 447 27.20 8.28 -11.37
N GLN A 448 27.21 7.91 -12.66
CA GLN A 448 28.00 8.60 -13.68
C GLN A 448 27.52 10.03 -13.92
N ALA A 449 26.21 10.28 -13.98
CA ALA A 449 25.65 11.63 -14.10
C ALA A 449 25.99 12.52 -12.89
N THR A 450 25.94 11.97 -11.67
CA THR A 450 26.35 12.73 -10.47
C THR A 450 27.85 12.98 -10.38
N THR A 451 28.70 12.08 -10.89
CA THR A 451 30.15 12.33 -10.98
C THR A 451 30.51 13.35 -12.06
N ILE A 452 29.81 13.36 -13.20
CA ILE A 452 30.04 14.32 -14.29
C ILE A 452 29.64 15.74 -13.85
N ASP A 453 28.48 15.89 -13.20
CA ASP A 453 27.98 17.18 -12.70
C ASP A 453 28.80 17.73 -11.51
N THR A 454 29.44 16.86 -10.71
CA THR A 454 30.39 17.31 -9.69
C THR A 454 31.76 17.68 -10.28
N THR A 455 32.25 16.99 -11.30
CA THR A 455 33.51 17.37 -11.97
C THR A 455 33.38 18.67 -12.76
N GLU A 456 32.24 18.93 -13.42
CA GLU A 456 32.01 20.18 -14.16
C GLU A 456 31.86 21.39 -13.23
N LYS A 457 31.19 21.24 -12.08
CA LYS A 457 31.08 22.31 -11.07
C LYS A 457 32.42 22.63 -10.39
N VAL A 458 33.26 21.62 -10.15
CA VAL A 458 34.60 21.82 -9.58
C VAL A 458 35.54 22.49 -10.60
N ALA A 459 35.46 22.13 -11.87
CA ALA A 459 36.24 22.77 -12.94
C ALA A 459 35.83 24.24 -13.18
N ALA A 460 34.52 24.55 -13.15
CA ALA A 460 34.01 25.91 -13.28
C ALA A 460 34.40 26.81 -12.09
N GLY A 461 34.37 26.28 -10.86
CA GLY A 461 34.82 26.99 -9.66
C GLY A 461 36.33 27.29 -9.69
N ALA A 462 37.16 26.36 -10.17
CA ALA A 462 38.60 26.56 -10.28
C ALA A 462 38.99 27.63 -11.31
N MET A 463 38.31 27.69 -12.47
CA MET A 463 38.54 28.73 -13.48
C MET A 463 38.11 30.13 -13.01
N ALA A 464 37.01 30.24 -12.26
CA ALA A 464 36.56 31.53 -11.71
C ALA A 464 37.58 32.08 -10.68
N THR A 465 38.16 31.21 -9.86
CA THR A 465 39.14 31.59 -8.82
C THR A 465 40.50 31.99 -9.41
N ALA A 466 40.87 31.44 -10.57
CA ALA A 466 42.08 31.83 -11.30
C ALA A 466 41.97 33.21 -11.96
N ARG A 467 40.77 33.61 -12.41
CA ARG A 467 40.52 34.93 -13.02
C ARG A 467 40.54 36.09 -12.01
N THR A 468 40.23 35.84 -10.74
CA THR A 468 40.24 36.89 -9.69
C THR A 468 41.63 37.16 -9.11
N LYS A 469 42.65 36.36 -9.48
CA LYS A 469 44.05 36.56 -9.03
C LYS A 469 44.94 37.26 -10.07
N LEU A 470 44.38 37.68 -11.21
CA LEU A 470 45.09 38.36 -12.30
C LEU A 470 44.49 39.73 -12.67
N LEU A 471 43.71 40.31 -11.76
CA LEU A 471 43.35 41.73 -11.68
C LEU A 471 43.76 42.21 -10.29
#